data_AF-A0A2V7GP93-F1
#
_entry.id   AF-A0A2V7GP93-F1
#
_cell.length_a   1.000
_cell.length_b   1.000
_cell.length_c   1.000
_cell.angle_alpha   90.00
_cell.angle_beta   90.00
_cell.angle_gamma   90.00
#
_symmetry.space_group_name_H-M   'P 1'
#
loop_
_entity.id
_entity.type
_entity.pdbx_description
1 polymer ?
#
loop_
_entity_poly.entity_id
_entity_poly.type
_entity_poly.pdbx_seq_one_letter_code
_entity_poly.pdbx_strand_id
1 'polypeptide(L)'
;MIERVIRRFKAKFPYLKDLEFIQYWPGLIDTTRDLFPTVLRDERAPWVHYVLGCVGLPWAAFCGDFAARHVLDTDAQTDHRYYRYFAPNRPFFLPLGAERVLGKPLVFSLNNCWAKYCQVDRGRRRPRRRVPPKRVVRLRLGRR
;
A
#
# COMPACT_ATOMS: atom_id res chain seq x y z
N MET A 1 27.51 -13.69 4.02
CA MET A 1 26.55 -12.77 3.35
C MET A 1 26.97 -11.30 3.51
N ILE A 2 27.18 -10.83 4.74
CA ILE A 2 27.58 -9.44 5.03
C ILE A 2 28.95 -9.06 4.45
N GLU A 3 29.95 -9.94 4.51
CA GLU A 3 31.28 -9.72 3.92
C GLU A 3 31.23 -9.38 2.43
N ARG A 4 30.31 -10.00 1.67
CA ARG A 4 30.14 -9.73 0.24
C ARG A 4 29.58 -8.31 0.02
N VAL A 5 28.72 -7.86 0.92
CA VAL A 5 28.17 -6.49 0.89
C VAL A 5 29.27 -5.49 1.23
N ILE A 6 30.01 -5.70 2.33
CA ILE A 6 31.14 -4.85 2.74
C ILE A 6 32.17 -4.76 1.63
N ARG A 7 32.56 -5.90 1.04
CA ARG A 7 33.52 -5.94 -0.06
C ARG A 7 33.07 -5.14 -1.28
N ARG A 8 31.80 -5.26 -1.68
CA ARG A 8 31.22 -4.48 -2.79
C ARG A 8 31.14 -2.99 -2.45
N PHE A 9 30.78 -2.66 -1.21
CA PHE A 9 30.73 -1.29 -0.73
C PHE A 9 32.12 -0.64 -0.75
N LYS A 10 33.14 -1.29 -0.19
CA LYS A 10 34.54 -0.82 -0.22
C LYS A 10 35.11 -0.75 -1.63
N ALA A 11 34.73 -1.66 -2.53
CA ALA A 11 35.11 -1.56 -3.95
C ALA A 11 34.50 -0.32 -4.63
N LYS A 12 33.29 0.09 -4.23
CA LYS A 12 32.64 1.31 -4.72
C LYS A 12 33.22 2.58 -4.09
N PHE A 13 33.66 2.51 -2.83
CA PHE A 13 34.24 3.62 -2.07
C PHE A 13 35.64 3.24 -1.53
N PRO A 14 36.69 3.24 -2.38
CA PRO A 14 38.00 2.70 -2.02
C PRO A 14 38.71 3.43 -0.89
N TYR A 15 38.40 4.72 -0.67
CA TYR A 15 38.93 5.50 0.44
C TYR A 15 38.46 5.00 1.82
N LEU A 16 37.45 4.14 1.87
CA LEU A 16 36.96 3.46 3.09
C LEU A 16 37.53 2.05 3.25
N LYS A 17 38.59 1.66 2.51
CA LYS A 17 39.16 0.31 2.56
C LYS A 17 39.58 -0.13 3.97
N ASP A 18 40.10 0.80 4.76
CA ASP A 18 40.61 0.56 6.12
C ASP A 18 39.51 0.74 7.19
N LEU A 19 38.30 1.16 6.81
CA LEU A 19 37.17 1.31 7.73
C LEU A 19 36.68 -0.05 8.22
N GLU A 20 36.69 -0.27 9.52
CA GLU A 20 36.09 -1.45 10.15
C GLU A 20 34.63 -1.16 10.55
N PHE A 21 33.70 -2.02 10.13
CA PHE A 21 32.32 -1.95 10.58
C PHE A 21 32.15 -2.83 11.82
N ILE A 22 31.84 -2.21 12.94
CA ILE A 22 31.71 -2.90 14.24
C ILE A 22 30.34 -3.56 14.45
N GLN A 23 29.33 -3.17 13.68
CA GLN A 23 27.96 -3.61 13.89
C GLN A 23 27.20 -3.83 12.59
N TYR A 24 26.39 -4.87 12.57
CA TYR A 24 25.56 -5.24 11.43
C TYR A 24 24.23 -5.76 11.93
N TRP A 25 23.15 -5.35 11.26
CA TRP A 25 21.80 -5.81 11.58
C TRP A 25 21.11 -6.29 10.32
N PRO A 26 20.67 -7.56 10.26
CA PRO A 26 19.80 -7.99 9.19
C PRO A 26 18.42 -7.36 9.39
N GLY A 27 17.93 -6.67 8.37
CA GLY A 27 16.56 -6.18 8.31
C GLY A 27 15.71 -7.04 7.39
N LEU A 28 14.44 -7.22 7.74
CA LEU A 28 13.42 -7.70 6.82
C LEU A 28 12.60 -6.49 6.36
N ILE A 29 12.61 -6.23 5.07
CA ILE A 29 11.76 -5.20 4.47
C ILE A 29 10.59 -5.94 3.81
N ASP A 30 9.40 -5.79 4.38
CA ASP A 30 8.17 -6.23 3.75
C ASP A 30 7.84 -5.30 2.58
N THR A 31 7.57 -5.87 1.41
CA THR A 31 7.34 -5.11 0.18
C THR A 31 6.27 -5.76 -0.68
N THR A 32 5.60 -4.92 -1.47
CA THR A 32 4.72 -5.35 -2.56
C THR A 32 5.43 -5.21 -3.91
N ARG A 33 4.85 -5.82 -4.94
CA ARG A 33 5.41 -5.82 -6.31
C ARG A 33 5.57 -4.41 -6.92
N ASP A 34 4.72 -3.48 -6.51
CA ASP A 34 4.69 -2.08 -6.94
C ASP A 34 5.35 -1.12 -5.91
N LEU A 35 5.95 -1.66 -4.84
CA LEU A 35 6.51 -0.89 -3.73
C LEU A 35 5.50 0.05 -3.03
N PHE A 36 4.20 -0.10 -3.29
CA PHE A 36 3.16 0.64 -2.59
C PHE A 36 2.74 -0.11 -1.32
N PRO A 37 2.48 0.61 -0.22
CA PRO A 37 1.92 -0.02 0.96
C PRO A 37 0.55 -0.62 0.64
N THR A 38 0.16 -1.60 1.45
CA THR A 38 -1.20 -2.13 1.47
C THR A 38 -1.90 -1.60 2.70
N VAL A 39 -2.97 -0.85 2.48
CA VAL A 39 -3.81 -0.29 3.54
C VAL A 39 -5.23 -0.78 3.32
N LEU A 40 -5.75 -1.52 4.30
CA LEU A 40 -7.14 -1.99 4.27
C LEU A 40 -7.84 -1.71 5.60
N ARG A 41 -9.16 -1.61 5.50
CA ARG A 41 -10.07 -1.49 6.64
C ARG A 41 -10.91 -2.76 6.72
N ASP A 42 -11.06 -3.31 7.91
CA ASP A 42 -11.92 -4.47 8.10
C ASP A 42 -13.39 -4.08 7.86
N GLU A 43 -14.10 -4.85 7.03
CA GLU A 43 -15.51 -4.60 6.72
C GLU A 43 -16.43 -4.89 7.92
N ARG A 44 -16.04 -5.82 8.78
CA ARG A 44 -16.77 -6.23 9.99
C ARG A 44 -16.39 -5.38 11.20
N ALA A 45 -15.19 -4.82 11.21
CA ALA A 45 -14.68 -3.95 12.27
C ALA A 45 -14.06 -2.66 11.67
N PRO A 46 -14.87 -1.66 11.28
CA PRO A 46 -14.37 -0.47 10.59
C PRO A 46 -13.33 0.36 11.36
N TRP A 47 -13.20 0.18 12.67
CA TRP A 47 -12.15 0.80 13.49
C TRP A 47 -10.79 0.11 13.35
N VAL A 48 -10.72 -1.10 12.77
CA VAL A 48 -9.49 -1.85 12.55
C VAL A 48 -8.92 -1.53 11.16
N HIS A 49 -7.67 -1.06 11.16
CA HIS A 49 -6.91 -0.75 9.96
C HIS A 49 -5.65 -1.60 9.92
N TYR A 50 -5.38 -2.23 8.78
CA TYR A 50 -4.14 -2.95 8.52
C TYR A 50 -3.28 -2.13 7.57
N VAL A 51 -2.01 -1.97 7.95
CA VAL A 51 -0.97 -1.30 7.16
C VAL A 51 0.19 -2.28 7.00
N LEU A 52 0.52 -2.63 5.76
CA LEU A 52 1.51 -3.64 5.40
C LEU A 52 2.42 -3.13 4.27
N GLY A 53 3.62 -3.71 4.14
CA GLY A 53 4.50 -3.42 3.01
C GLY A 53 4.97 -1.96 2.89
N CYS A 54 5.15 -1.25 4.00
CA CYS A 54 5.66 0.13 4.00
C CYS A 54 7.15 0.17 3.64
N VAL A 55 7.45 0.33 2.35
CA VAL A 55 8.82 0.34 1.84
C VAL A 55 9.51 1.69 2.12
N GLY A 56 10.07 1.81 3.32
CA GLY A 56 10.85 2.97 3.73
C GLY A 56 10.07 4.01 4.54
N LEU A 57 10.83 4.93 5.12
CA LEU A 57 10.33 5.92 6.09
C LEU A 57 9.19 6.81 5.55
N PRO A 58 9.20 7.26 4.27
CA PRO A 58 8.10 8.09 3.76
C PRO A 58 6.75 7.38 3.77
N TRP A 59 6.70 6.11 3.35
CA TRP A 59 5.46 5.33 3.36
C TRP A 59 5.00 5.00 4.78
N ALA A 60 5.94 4.72 5.69
CA ALA A 60 5.61 4.50 7.10
C ALA A 60 4.98 5.74 7.74
N ALA A 61 5.58 6.92 7.54
CA ALA A 61 5.05 8.18 8.06
C ALA A 61 3.66 8.49 7.49
N PHE A 62 3.50 8.40 6.15
CA PHE A 62 2.23 8.62 5.49
C PHE A 62 1.15 7.65 5.99
N CYS A 63 1.43 6.35 6.02
CA CYS A 63 0.42 5.35 6.40
C CYS A 63 0.05 5.43 7.87
N GLY A 64 1.01 5.77 8.75
CA GLY A 64 0.74 5.96 10.17
C GLY A 64 -0.21 7.13 10.41
N ASP A 65 0.08 8.29 9.82
CA ASP A 65 -0.80 9.46 9.88
C ASP A 65 -2.18 9.17 9.25
N PHE A 66 -2.18 8.61 8.04
CA PHE A 66 -3.40 8.26 7.33
C PHE A 66 -4.28 7.30 8.14
N ALA A 67 -3.73 6.19 8.64
CA ALA A 67 -4.51 5.24 9.42
C ALA A 67 -5.04 5.87 10.72
N ALA A 68 -4.22 6.66 11.43
CA ALA A 68 -4.63 7.31 12.67
C ALA A 68 -5.80 8.28 12.46
N ARG A 69 -5.72 9.15 11.46
CA ARG A 69 -6.80 10.10 11.13
C ARG A 69 -8.10 9.41 10.76
N HIS A 70 -8.03 8.34 9.96
CA HIS A 70 -9.21 7.59 9.53
C HIS A 70 -9.83 6.75 10.65
N VAL A 71 -9.05 6.32 11.65
CA VAL A 71 -9.59 5.65 12.86
C VAL A 71 -10.39 6.63 13.73
N LEU A 72 -9.91 7.87 13.88
CA LEU A 72 -10.53 8.86 14.76
C LEU A 72 -11.80 9.47 14.17
N ASP A 73 -11.71 9.95 12.93
CA ASP A 73 -12.85 10.57 12.24
C ASP A 73 -12.76 10.26 10.75
N THR A 74 -13.31 9.10 10.37
CA THR A 74 -13.36 8.65 8.99
C THR A 74 -14.06 9.68 8.10
N ASP A 75 -15.27 10.11 8.44
CA ASP A 75 -16.14 10.84 7.51
C ASP A 75 -15.66 12.28 7.25
N ALA A 76 -14.83 12.85 8.14
CA ALA A 76 -14.20 14.15 7.93
C ALA A 76 -13.01 14.12 6.94
N GLN A 77 -12.46 12.95 6.60
CA GLN A 77 -11.28 12.87 5.76
C GLN A 77 -11.61 12.99 4.26
N THR A 78 -10.87 13.81 3.54
CA THR A 78 -11.08 14.01 2.08
C THR A 78 -10.30 13.02 1.22
N ASP A 79 -9.40 12.25 1.83
CA ASP A 79 -8.38 11.45 1.17
C ASP A 79 -8.71 9.93 1.11
N HIS A 80 -9.98 9.56 1.31
CA HIS A 80 -10.50 8.18 1.18
C HIS A 80 -10.13 7.45 -0.11
N ARG A 81 -9.84 8.20 -1.18
CA ARG A 81 -9.42 7.62 -2.46
C ARG A 81 -8.17 6.74 -2.29
N TYR A 82 -7.30 7.02 -1.32
CA TYR A 82 -6.07 6.26 -1.10
C TYR A 82 -6.30 4.81 -0.69
N TYR A 83 -7.41 4.47 -0.03
CA TYR A 83 -7.78 3.06 0.19
C TYR A 83 -7.90 2.26 -1.12
N ARG A 84 -8.21 2.92 -2.23
CA ARG A 84 -8.28 2.25 -3.54
C ARG A 84 -6.88 2.00 -4.12
N TYR A 85 -5.99 2.98 -3.95
CA TYR A 85 -4.59 2.86 -4.41
C TYR A 85 -3.83 1.82 -3.59
N PHE A 86 -4.14 1.68 -2.31
CA PHE A 86 -3.46 0.75 -1.38
C PHE A 86 -4.26 -0.52 -1.08
N ALA A 87 -5.31 -0.82 -1.85
CA ALA A 87 -6.08 -2.04 -1.65
C ALA A 87 -5.20 -3.31 -1.80
N PRO A 88 -5.52 -4.44 -1.15
CA PRO A 88 -4.74 -5.67 -1.30
C PRO A 88 -4.89 -6.32 -2.69
N ASN A 89 -6.02 -6.08 -3.36
CA ASN A 89 -6.35 -6.70 -4.66
C ASN A 89 -6.05 -5.78 -5.85
N ARG A 90 -4.79 -5.32 -5.96
CA ARG A 90 -4.31 -4.44 -7.02
C ARG A 90 -4.04 -5.21 -8.33
N PRO A 91 -4.56 -4.75 -9.48
CA PRO A 91 -4.27 -5.38 -10.76
C PRO A 91 -2.88 -4.95 -11.26
N PHE A 92 -2.08 -5.90 -11.74
CA PHE A 92 -0.77 -5.67 -12.33
C PHE A 92 -0.81 -5.86 -13.85
N PHE A 93 0.03 -5.11 -14.57
CA PHE A 93 0.11 -5.19 -16.03
C PHE A 93 0.64 -6.54 -16.51
N LEU A 94 1.71 -7.04 -15.88
CA LEU A 94 2.32 -8.32 -16.22
C LEU A 94 2.17 -9.33 -15.08
N PRO A 95 1.78 -10.59 -15.38
CA PRO A 95 1.74 -11.65 -14.39
C PRO A 95 3.15 -12.08 -13.97
N LEU A 96 3.28 -12.71 -12.80
CA LEU A 96 4.56 -13.21 -12.28
C LEU A 96 5.23 -14.23 -13.22
N GLY A 97 4.43 -15.00 -13.98
CA GLY A 97 4.95 -15.94 -14.97
C GLY A 97 5.78 -15.27 -16.08
N ALA A 98 5.51 -13.99 -16.37
CA ALA A 98 6.25 -13.23 -17.39
C ALA A 98 7.72 -12.97 -16.98
N GLU A 99 8.05 -13.09 -15.68
CA GLU A 99 9.43 -12.94 -15.21
C GLU A 99 10.38 -13.98 -15.81
N ARG A 100 9.86 -15.16 -16.17
CA ARG A 100 10.66 -16.24 -16.78
C ARG A 100 11.14 -15.89 -18.20
N VAL A 101 10.41 -15.03 -18.90
CA VAL A 101 10.68 -14.69 -20.31
C VAL A 101 11.35 -13.33 -20.43
N LEU A 102 10.82 -12.32 -19.73
CA LEU A 102 11.29 -10.93 -19.83
C LEU A 102 12.37 -10.59 -18.78
N GLY A 103 12.53 -11.43 -17.76
CA GLY A 103 13.42 -11.17 -16.63
C GLY A 103 12.80 -10.23 -15.59
N LYS A 104 13.27 -10.37 -14.35
CA LYS A 104 12.77 -9.63 -13.18
C LYS A 104 12.83 -8.10 -13.34
N PRO A 105 13.93 -7.48 -13.82
CA PRO A 105 14.02 -6.02 -13.89
C PRO A 105 12.98 -5.41 -14.82
N LEU A 106 12.73 -6.02 -15.99
CA LEU A 106 11.75 -5.51 -16.95
C LEU A 106 10.32 -5.64 -16.42
N VAL A 107 9.97 -6.82 -15.88
CA VAL A 107 8.64 -7.04 -15.30
C VAL A 107 8.39 -6.11 -14.10
N PHE A 108 9.40 -5.89 -13.27
CA PHE A 108 9.32 -4.96 -12.15
C PHE A 108 9.09 -3.52 -12.63
N SER A 109 9.92 -3.03 -13.56
CA SER A 109 9.82 -1.66 -14.07
C SER A 109 8.49 -1.38 -14.76
N LEU A 110 8.01 -2.31 -15.59
CA LEU A 110 6.73 -2.17 -16.29
C LEU A 110 5.55 -2.18 -15.32
N ASN A 111 5.55 -3.07 -14.33
CA ASN A 111 4.50 -3.09 -13.30
C ASN A 111 4.52 -1.84 -12.43
N ASN A 112 5.70 -1.31 -12.06
CA ASN A 112 5.81 -0.07 -11.30
C ASN A 112 5.32 1.14 -12.10
N CYS A 113 5.65 1.20 -13.39
CA CYS A 113 5.15 2.24 -14.29
C CYS A 113 3.62 2.19 -14.38
N TRP A 114 3.06 1.00 -14.62
CA TRP A 114 1.60 0.79 -14.62
C TRP A 114 0.94 1.19 -13.30
N ALA A 115 1.52 0.78 -12.17
CA ALA A 115 0.99 1.08 -10.85
C ALA A 115 0.91 2.59 -10.57
N LYS A 116 1.94 3.34 -10.97
CA LYS A 116 2.01 4.79 -10.77
C LYS A 116 1.11 5.59 -11.71
N TYR A 117 0.98 5.17 -12.97
CA TYR A 117 0.39 6.02 -14.02
C TYR A 117 -0.93 5.52 -14.60
N CYS A 118 -1.34 4.27 -14.37
CA CYS A 118 -2.49 3.68 -15.08
C CYS A 118 -3.48 2.90 -14.19
N GLN A 119 -3.04 2.37 -13.06
CA GLN A 119 -3.74 1.33 -12.32
C GLN A 119 -5.11 1.72 -11.74
N VAL A 120 -5.31 2.97 -11.33
CA VAL A 120 -6.55 3.37 -10.62
C VAL A 120 -7.42 4.33 -11.44
N ASP A 121 -6.86 5.02 -12.43
CA ASP A 121 -7.62 5.94 -13.27
C ASP A 121 -8.51 5.23 -14.31
N ARG A 122 -8.26 3.93 -14.58
CA ARG A 122 -8.93 3.19 -15.66
C ARG A 122 -10.07 2.25 -15.25
N GLY A 123 -10.34 1.98 -13.97
CA GLY A 123 -11.45 1.06 -13.70
C GLY A 123 -11.69 0.62 -12.28
N ARG A 124 -12.74 1.17 -11.67
CA ARG A 124 -13.73 0.42 -10.88
C ARG A 124 -15.05 1.19 -10.94
N ARG A 125 -16.07 0.64 -11.63
CA ARG A 125 -17.46 1.11 -11.49
C ARG A 125 -17.79 1.10 -9.99
N ARG A 126 -18.34 2.21 -9.48
CA ARG A 126 -18.81 2.32 -8.08
C ARG A 126 -19.61 1.06 -7.75
N PRO A 127 -19.35 0.34 -6.63
CA PRO A 127 -20.36 -0.57 -6.13
C PRO A 127 -21.62 0.27 -5.94
N ARG A 128 -22.73 -0.12 -6.57
CA ARG A 128 -24.04 0.51 -6.32
C ARG A 128 -24.24 0.47 -4.81
N ARG A 129 -24.20 1.64 -4.14
CA ARG A 129 -24.72 1.79 -2.78
C ARG A 129 -26.12 1.18 -2.81
N ARG A 130 -26.33 0.03 -2.17
CA ARG A 130 -27.69 -0.39 -1.82
C ARG A 130 -28.18 0.65 -0.83
N VAL A 131 -28.94 1.62 -1.33
CA VAL A 131 -29.67 2.56 -0.47
C VAL A 131 -30.64 1.68 0.33
N PRO A 132 -30.53 1.62 1.67
CA PRO A 132 -31.55 0.91 2.44
C PRO A 132 -32.90 1.60 2.20
N PRO A 133 -34.00 0.84 2.06
CA PRO A 133 -35.30 1.44 1.82
C PRO A 133 -35.60 2.44 2.94
N LYS A 134 -35.98 3.67 2.56
CA LYS A 134 -36.42 4.70 3.51
C LYS A 134 -37.52 4.07 4.37
N ARG A 135 -37.29 3.94 5.68
CA ARG A 135 -38.34 3.61 6.64
C ARG A 135 -39.35 4.74 6.59
N VAL A 136 -40.46 4.53 5.88
CA VAL A 136 -41.61 5.43 5.93
C VAL A 136 -42.23 5.25 7.30
N VAL A 137 -41.89 6.13 8.23
CA VAL A 137 -42.58 6.23 9.52
C VAL A 137 -43.96 6.82 9.20
N ARG A 138 -44.99 5.95 9.11
CA ARG A 138 -46.38 6.39 9.14
C ARG A 138 -46.65 6.95 10.53
N LEU A 139 -46.61 8.28 10.67
CA LEU A 139 -47.23 8.99 11.78
C LEU A 139 -48.72 8.63 11.80
N ARG A 140 -49.14 7.82 12.79
CA ARG A 140 -50.55 7.72 13.16
C ARG A 140 -50.93 9.03 13.84
N LEU A 141 -51.55 9.94 13.09
CA LEU A 141 -52.36 11.00 13.69
C LEU A 141 -53.55 10.34 14.38
N GLY A 142 -53.50 10.24 15.71
CA GLY A 142 -54.67 9.99 16.53
C GLY A 142 -55.64 11.16 16.37
N ARG A 143 -56.83 10.86 15.85
CA ARG A 143 -57.97 11.76 15.86
C ARG A 143 -58.81 11.46 17.12
N ARG A 144 -59.04 12.53 17.89
CA ARG A 144 -60.08 12.75 18.90
C ARG A 144 -60.03 11.91 20.16
#